data_AF-A0A7X9G1H5-F1
#
_entry.id   AF-A0A7X9G1H5-F1
#
_cell.length_a   1.000
_cell.length_b   1.000
_cell.length_c   1.000
_cell.angle_alpha   90.00
_cell.angle_beta   90.00
_cell.angle_gamma   90.00
#
_symmetry.space_group_name_H-M   'P 1'
#
loop_
_entity.id
_entity.type
_entity.pdbx_description
1 polymer ?
#
loop_
_entity_poly.entity_id
_entity_poly.type
_entity_poly.pdbx_seq_one_letter_code
_entity_poly.pdbx_strand_id
1 'polypeptide(L)' 'MRFIHLSDLHLGKRVHEFPMSEDQAVVLDSIIDLCERERPQAIVIAGDVYDKAIPSVEAMNLYERLLT' A
#
# COMPACT_ATOMS: atom_id res chain seq x y z
N MET A 1 -2.83 -23.60 1.46
CA MET A 1 -3.45 -22.35 1.01
C MET A 1 -2.58 -21.21 1.52
N ARG A 2 -2.18 -20.24 0.69
CA ARG A 2 -1.30 -19.12 1.12
C ARG A 2 -1.99 -17.78 0.94
N PHE A 3 -1.85 -16.92 1.95
CA PHE A 3 -2.33 -15.55 1.95
C PHE A 3 -1.22 -14.62 2.40
N ILE A 4 -1.23 -13.39 1.88
CA ILE A 4 -0.44 -12.29 2.43
C ILE A 4 -1.38 -11.40 3.23
N HIS A 5 -1.01 -11.07 4.46
CA HIS A 5 -1.78 -10.21 5.35
C HIS A 5 -1.01 -8.92 5.60
N LEU A 6 -1.61 -7.79 5.24
CA LEU A 6 -1.10 -6.44 5.40
C LEU A 6 -2.05 -5.64 6.30
N SER A 7 -1.57 -4.55 6.87
CA SER A 7 -2.38 -3.57 7.60
C SER A 7 -1.67 -2.22 7.61
N ASP A 8 -2.37 -1.16 8.03
CA ASP A 8 -1.77 0.13 8.41
C ASP A 8 -0.90 0.78 7.33
N LEU A 9 -1.33 0.72 6.07
CA LEU A 9 -0.58 1.28 4.94
C LEU A 9 -0.48 2.80 5.04
N HIS A 10 -1.53 3.47 5.53
CA HIS A 10 -1.66 4.92 5.64
C HIS A 10 -1.18 5.66 4.37
N LEU A 11 -1.65 5.25 3.19
CA LEU A 11 -1.24 5.87 1.93
C LEU A 11 -1.54 7.37 1.92
N GLY A 12 -0.56 8.16 1.46
CA GLY A 12 -0.62 9.63 1.48
C GLY A 12 -0.13 10.27 2.78
N LYS A 13 0.51 9.49 3.67
CA LYS A 13 1.05 9.98 4.94
C LYS A 13 2.10 11.07 4.73
N ARG A 14 2.09 12.04 5.66
CA ARG A 14 3.13 13.06 5.79
C ARG A 14 3.74 12.99 7.18
N VAL A 15 5.06 13.06 7.26
CA VAL A 15 5.80 13.10 8.53
C VAL A 15 6.54 14.43 8.60
N HIS A 16 6.21 15.26 9.59
CA HIS A 16 6.76 16.63 9.69
C HIS A 16 6.66 17.42 8.38
N GLU A 17 5.49 17.37 7.75
CA GLU A 17 5.22 18.01 6.44
C GLU A 17 5.95 17.41 5.24
N PHE A 18 6.82 16.42 5.41
CA PHE A 18 7.43 15.70 4.28
C PHE A 18 6.48 14.62 3.76
N PRO A 19 6.17 14.58 2.46
CA PRO A 19 5.39 13.50 1.86
C PRO A 19 6.19 12.20 1.89
N MET A 20 5.53 11.10 2.22
CA MET A 20 6.12 9.76 2.23
C MET A 20 5.76 8.95 0.98
N SER A 21 5.20 9.58 -0.06
CA SER A 21 4.64 8.89 -1.22
C SER A 21 5.68 8.11 -2.02
N GLU A 22 6.89 8.65 -2.18
CA GLU A 22 8.00 7.95 -2.85
C GLU A 22 8.43 6.72 -2.05
N ASP A 23 8.63 6.85 -0.73
CA ASP A 23 8.96 5.73 0.15
C ASP A 23 7.86 4.67 0.16
N GLN A 24 6.60 5.10 0.19
CA GLN A 24 5.43 4.22 0.11
C GLN A 24 5.41 3.48 -1.23
N ALA A 25 5.74 4.12 -2.35
CA ALA A 25 5.82 3.45 -3.64
C ALA A 25 6.87 2.33 -3.65
N VAL A 26 8.04 2.56 -3.07
CA VAL A 26 9.12 1.55 -2.96
C VAL A 26 8.67 0.34 -2.14
N VAL A 27 7.96 0.56 -1.03
CA VAL A 27 7.42 -0.53 -0.20
C VAL A 27 6.34 -1.30 -0.95
N LEU A 28 5.44 -0.61 -1.66
CA LEU A 28 4.40 -1.25 -2.47
C LEU A 28 5.00 -2.10 -3.59
N ASP A 29 6.03 -1.62 -4.28
CA ASP A 29 6.75 -2.41 -5.30
C ASP A 29 7.35 -3.69 -4.69
N SER A 30 7.93 -3.60 -3.49
CA SER A 30 8.47 -4.77 -2.78
C SER A 30 7.37 -5.78 -2.41
N ILE A 31 6.16 -5.31 -2.11
CA ILE A 31 4.99 -6.17 -1.86
C ILE A 31 4.54 -6.84 -3.15
N ILE A 32 4.52 -6.12 -4.27
CA ILE A 32 4.17 -6.69 -5.59
C ILE A 32 5.17 -7.79 -5.96
N ASP A 33 6.47 -7.54 -5.84
CA ASP A 33 7.52 -8.54 -6.09
C ASP A 33 7.36 -9.79 -5.21
N LEU A 34 6.95 -9.61 -3.95
CA LEU A 34 6.65 -10.71 -3.03
C LEU A 34 5.43 -11.50 -3.52
N CYS A 35 4.38 -10.83 -4.01
CA CYS A 35 3.19 -11.48 -4.55
C CYS A 35 3.50 -12.29 -5.81
N GLU A 36 4.33 -11.76 -6.71
CA GLU A 36 4.76 -12.48 -7.92
C GLU A 36 5.52 -13.76 -7.59
N ARG A 37 6.45 -13.68 -6.63
CA ARG A 37 7.28 -14.80 -6.21
C ARG A 37 6.49 -15.86 -5.44
N GLU A 38 5.70 -15.46 -4.46
CA GLU A 38 5.02 -16.38 -3.55
C GLU A 38 3.69 -16.90 -4.09
N ARG A 39 3.12 -16.23 -5.10
CA ARG A 39 1.82 -16.58 -5.73
C ARG A 39 0.75 -16.88 -4.66
N PRO A 40 0.44 -15.93 -3.75
CA PRO A 40 -0.61 -16.12 -2.77
C PRO A 40 -1.98 -16.20 -3.48
N GLN A 41 -2.95 -16.83 -2.83
CA GLN A 41 -4.30 -16.94 -3.38
C GLN A 41 -5.15 -15.71 -3.09
N ALA A 42 -4.81 -14.97 -2.03
CA ALA A 42 -5.35 -13.64 -1.79
C ALA A 42 -4.40 -12.81 -0.95
N ILE A 43 -4.61 -11.50 -1.01
CA ILE A 43 -4.03 -10.51 -0.11
C ILE A 43 -5.17 -9.99 0.76
N VAL A 44 -4.94 -9.91 2.07
CA VAL A 44 -5.87 -9.33 3.04
C VAL A 44 -5.26 -8.04 3.56
N ILE A 45 -5.97 -6.93 3.47
CA ILE A 45 -5.55 -5.64 4.04
C ILE A 45 -6.47 -5.31 5.21
N ALA A 46 -5.96 -5.46 6.43
CA ALA A 46 -6.71 -5.32 7.67
C ALA A 46 -6.75 -3.87 8.17
N GLY A 47 -7.39 -3.00 7.40
CA GLY A 47 -7.67 -1.61 7.81
C GLY A 47 -6.56 -0.61 7.44
N ASP A 48 -6.87 0.66 7.71
CA ASP A 48 -5.97 1.81 7.59
C ASP A 48 -5.20 1.89 6.27
N VAL A 49 -5.94 1.71 5.16
CA VAL A 49 -5.42 1.84 3.80
C VAL A 49 -4.93 3.26 3.53
N TYR A 50 -5.71 4.27 3.92
CA TYR A 50 -5.41 5.68 3.70
C TYR A 50 -5.09 6.38 5.02
N ASP A 51 -4.21 7.39 4.97
CA ASP A 51 -3.88 8.22 6.15
C ASP A 51 -5.07 9.08 6.61
N LYS A 52 -5.95 9.45 5.67
CA LYS A 52 -7.11 10.32 5.92
C LYS A 52 -8.38 9.70 5.35
N ALA A 53 -9.51 10.01 5.99
CA ALA A 53 -10.84 9.58 5.54
C ALA A 53 -11.18 10.08 4.12
N ILE A 54 -10.71 11.27 3.77
CA ILE A 54 -10.74 11.80 2.39
C ILE A 54 -9.31 11.74 1.86
N PRO A 55 -8.95 10.71 1.07
CA PRO A 55 -7.59 10.56 0.56
C PRO A 55 -7.27 11.59 -0.52
N SER A 56 -5.98 11.90 -0.68
CA SER A 56 -5.50 12.70 -1.81
C SER A 56 -5.48 11.85 -3.10
N VAL A 57 -5.42 12.52 -4.26
CA VAL A 57 -5.23 11.85 -5.56
C VAL A 57 -3.94 11.01 -5.55
N GLU A 58 -2.87 11.54 -4.98
CA GLU A 58 -1.60 10.82 -4.83
C GLU A 58 -1.75 9.51 -4.03
N ALA A 59 -2.49 9.53 -2.91
CA ALA A 59 -2.76 8.33 -2.11
C ALA A 59 -3.60 7.31 -2.89
N MET A 60 -4.59 7.76 -3.65
CA MET A 60 -5.40 6.90 -4.51
C MET A 60 -4.54 6.25 -5.62
N ASN A 61 -3.64 7.00 -6.24
CA ASN A 61 -2.72 6.48 -7.26
C ASN A 61 -1.76 5.43 -6.68
N LEU A 62 -1.27 5.62 -5.44
CA LEU A 62 -0.47 4.60 -4.76
C LEU A 62 -1.27 3.31 -4.52
N TYR A 63 -2.54 3.44 -4.14
CA TYR A 63 -3.39 2.27 -3.97
C TYR A 63 -3.69 1.57 -5.30
N GLU A 64 -3.97 2.34 -6.35
CA GLU A 64 -4.18 1.82 -7.70
C GLU A 64 -2.96 1.02 -8.19
N ARG A 65 -1.75 1.53 -7.94
CA ARG A 65 -0.50 0.81 -8.24
C ARG A 65 -0.40 -0.56 -7.58
N LEU A 66 -0.95 -0.75 -6.38
CA LEU A 66 -0.97 -2.07 -5.72
C LEU A 66 -1.96 -3.03 -6.39
N LEU A 67 -2.98 -2.51 -7.07
CA LEU A 67 -4.07 -3.28 -7.68
C LEU A 67 -3.86 -3.61 -9.16
N THR A 68 -3.05 -2.83 -9.88
CA THR A 68 -2.81 -2.96 -11.34
C THR A 68 -1.41 -3.47 -11.64
#